data_AF-A0A7S4KBS4-F1
#
_entry.id   AF-A0A7S4KBS4-F1
#
_cell.length_a   1.000
_cell.length_b   1.000
_cell.length_c   1.000
_cell.angle_alpha   90.00
_cell.angle_beta   90.00
_cell.angle_gamma   90.00
#
_symmetry.space_group_name_H-M   'P 1'
#
loop_
_entity.id
_entity.type
_entity.pdbx_description
1 polymer ?
#
loop_
_entity_poly.entity_id
_entity_poly.type
_entity_poly.pdbx_seq_one_letter_code
_entity_poly.pdbx_strand_id
1 'polypeptide(L)'
;GSGGDRGEWVVGDALVREAKVGHSNHVISLLTRAYDQFSKRKKTSRMLLYLASQIAQEYHQTKHYTHAKDLFVRIAKNYSREGWDTLLQSILTTLLDCALHEGKTDDFIRH
;
A
#
# COMPACT_ATOMS: atom_id res chain seq x y z
N GLY A 1 42.73 25.39 -8.68
CA GLY A 1 41.96 24.49 -9.56
C GLY A 1 40.89 23.83 -8.73
N SER A 2 39.64 24.25 -8.89
CA SER A 2 38.47 23.74 -8.17
C SER A 2 38.16 22.30 -8.60
N GLY A 3 38.37 21.37 -7.69
CA GLY A 3 37.77 20.04 -7.74
C GLY A 3 36.91 19.88 -6.50
N GLY A 4 35.61 20.13 -6.59
CA GLY A 4 34.76 20.06 -5.40
C GLY A 4 33.25 20.18 -5.54
N ASP A 5 32.64 20.29 -6.73
CA ASP A 5 31.18 20.60 -6.81
C ASP A 5 30.41 19.80 -7.88
N ARG A 6 30.86 18.59 -8.24
CA ARG A 6 30.18 17.77 -9.27
C ARG A 6 29.37 16.59 -8.72
N GLY A 7 29.50 16.26 -7.44
CA GLY A 7 28.78 15.14 -6.83
C GLY A 7 27.36 15.50 -6.38
N GLU A 8 27.18 16.70 -5.82
CA GLU A 8 25.96 17.07 -5.09
C GLU A 8 24.74 17.26 -6.01
N TRP A 9 24.93 17.81 -7.21
CA TRP A 9 23.87 17.99 -8.21
C TRP A 9 23.41 16.68 -8.87
N VAL A 10 24.29 15.68 -8.99
CA VAL A 10 23.99 14.39 -9.62
C VAL A 10 23.14 13.52 -8.69
N VAL A 11 23.39 13.58 -7.38
CA VAL A 11 22.55 12.90 -6.38
C VAL A 11 21.17 13.57 -6.32
N GLY A 12 21.11 14.91 -6.38
CA GLY A 12 19.85 15.63 -6.48
C GLY A 12 19.01 15.23 -7.70
N ASP A 13 19.63 15.13 -8.88
CA ASP A 13 18.94 14.70 -10.11
C ASP A 13 18.54 13.21 -10.07
N ALA A 14 19.39 12.35 -9.49
CA ALA A 14 19.05 10.93 -9.29
C ALA A 14 17.84 10.77 -8.36
N LEU A 15 17.79 11.50 -7.25
CA LEU A 15 16.65 11.48 -6.31
C LEU A 15 15.36 12.01 -6.94
N VAL A 16 15.45 13.07 -7.76
CA VAL A 16 14.30 13.61 -8.51
C VAL A 16 13.79 12.62 -9.55
N ARG A 17 14.68 11.85 -10.18
CA ARG A 17 14.32 10.79 -11.14
C ARG A 17 13.74 9.57 -10.42
N GLU A 18 14.30 9.18 -9.28
CA GLU A 18 13.82 8.09 -8.45
C GLU A 18 12.42 8.39 -7.86
N ALA A 19 12.19 9.61 -7.38
CA ALA A 19 10.87 10.06 -6.91
C ALA A 19 9.78 10.05 -8.00
N LYS A 20 10.15 10.12 -9.28
CA LYS A 20 9.21 9.99 -10.41
C LYS A 20 8.87 8.55 -10.75
N VAL A 21 9.65 7.58 -10.28
CA VAL A 21 9.32 6.17 -10.47
C VAL A 21 8.17 5.85 -9.52
N GLY A 22 7.04 5.41 -10.07
CA GLY A 22 5.91 4.90 -9.29
C GLY A 22 6.27 3.56 -8.65
N HIS A 23 7.12 3.59 -7.61
CA HIS A 23 7.62 2.41 -6.92
C HIS A 23 6.47 1.57 -6.36
N SER A 24 5.45 2.20 -5.79
CA SER A 24 4.26 1.50 -5.31
C SER A 24 3.55 0.68 -6.38
N ASN A 25 3.50 1.15 -7.64
CA ASN A 25 2.90 0.37 -8.73
C ASN A 25 3.72 -0.89 -9.06
N HIS A 26 5.04 -0.82 -8.95
CA HIS A 26 5.91 -1.98 -9.14
C HIS A 26 5.75 -2.97 -7.98
N VAL A 27 5.67 -2.46 -6.75
CA VAL A 27 5.43 -3.28 -5.55
C VAL A 27 4.07 -3.98 -5.63
N ILE A 28 2.99 -3.27 -5.99
CA ILE A 28 1.66 -3.85 -6.21
C ILE A 28 1.71 -4.97 -7.24
N SER A 29 2.37 -4.75 -8.38
CA SER A 29 2.51 -5.76 -9.45
C SER A 29 3.22 -7.02 -8.96
N LEU A 30 4.33 -6.86 -8.23
CA LEU A 30 5.08 -7.97 -7.66
C LEU A 30 4.28 -8.75 -6.61
N LEU A 31 3.63 -8.03 -5.69
CA LEU A 31 2.79 -8.63 -4.65
C LEU A 31 1.58 -9.35 -5.24
N THR A 32 0.97 -8.81 -6.30
CA THR A 32 -0.15 -9.46 -6.99
C THR A 32 0.28 -10.77 -7.65
N ARG A 33 1.45 -10.81 -8.29
CA ARG A 33 2.02 -12.05 -8.84
C ARG A 33 2.32 -13.08 -7.75
N ALA A 34 2.85 -12.63 -6.60
CA ALA A 34 3.06 -13.50 -5.46
C ALA A 34 1.72 -14.04 -4.93
N TYR A 35 0.70 -13.18 -4.79
CA TYR A 35 -0.64 -13.57 -4.37
C TYR A 35 -1.24 -14.66 -5.28
N ASP A 36 -1.14 -14.51 -6.61
CA ASP A 36 -1.59 -15.54 -7.55
C ASP A 36 -0.81 -16.86 -7.41
N GLN A 37 0.49 -16.78 -7.15
CA GLN A 37 1.31 -17.97 -6.94
C GLN A 37 0.95 -18.71 -5.64
N PHE A 38 0.63 -17.98 -4.58
CA PHE A 38 0.22 -18.56 -3.31
C PHE A 38 -1.24 -19.03 -3.32
N SER A 39 -2.13 -18.39 -4.09
CA SER A 39 -3.54 -18.77 -4.20
C SER A 39 -3.72 -20.21 -4.68
N LYS A 40 -2.79 -20.68 -5.54
CA LYS A 40 -2.73 -22.05 -6.06
C LYS A 40 -2.34 -23.10 -5.00
N ARG A 41 -1.85 -22.69 -3.83
CA ARG A 41 -1.39 -23.57 -2.75
C ARG A 41 -2.43 -23.66 -1.63
N LYS A 42 -3.01 -24.85 -1.41
CA LYS A 42 -4.13 -25.10 -0.47
C LYS A 42 -3.91 -24.81 1.03
N LYS A 43 -2.72 -24.35 1.47
CA LYS A 43 -2.39 -24.13 2.90
C LYS A 43 -1.81 -22.74 3.23
N THR A 44 -1.94 -21.76 2.33
CA THR A 44 -1.24 -20.47 2.46
C THR A 44 -2.15 -19.30 2.83
N SER A 45 -3.33 -19.57 3.41
CA SER A 45 -4.34 -18.55 3.74
C SER A 45 -3.78 -17.36 4.54
N ARG A 46 -2.91 -17.60 5.53
CA ARG A 46 -2.24 -16.54 6.30
C ARG A 46 -1.30 -15.68 5.45
N MET A 47 -0.55 -16.32 4.54
CA MET A 47 0.36 -15.62 3.64
C MET A 47 -0.40 -14.81 2.59
N LEU A 48 -1.56 -15.31 2.12
CA LEU A 48 -2.46 -14.57 1.25
C LEU A 48 -3.03 -13.33 1.93
N LEU A 49 -3.46 -13.44 3.19
CA LEU A 49 -3.94 -12.28 3.97
C LEU A 49 -2.83 -11.25 4.19
N TYR A 50 -1.62 -11.70 4.48
CA TYR A 50 -0.45 -10.81 4.59
C TYR A 50 -0.15 -10.09 3.28
N LEU A 51 -0.09 -10.82 2.16
CA LEU A 51 0.13 -10.21 0.84
C LEU A 51 -0.97 -9.22 0.47
N ALA A 52 -2.23 -9.56 0.76
CA ALA A 52 -3.36 -8.65 0.55
C ALA A 52 -3.24 -7.38 1.40
N SER A 53 -2.75 -7.49 2.65
CA SER A 53 -2.53 -6.33 3.52
C SER A 53 -1.44 -5.40 2.99
N GLN A 54 -0.36 -5.96 2.44
CA GLN A 54 0.72 -5.20 1.81
C GLN A 54 0.24 -4.51 0.53
N ILE A 55 -0.52 -5.20 -0.32
CA ILE A 55 -1.13 -4.61 -1.53
C ILE A 55 -2.07 -3.45 -1.14
N ALA A 56 -2.89 -3.62 -0.10
CA ALA A 56 -3.80 -2.57 0.37
C ALA A 56 -3.04 -1.35 0.92
N GLN A 57 -1.91 -1.55 1.60
CA GLN A 57 -1.04 -0.46 2.06
C GLN A 57 -0.45 0.34 0.89
N GLU A 58 -0.01 -0.34 -0.18
CA GLU A 58 0.49 0.35 -1.39
C GLU A 58 -0.63 1.12 -2.12
N TYR A 59 -1.86 0.57 -2.15
CA TYR A 59 -3.01 1.31 -2.67
C TYR A 59 -3.35 2.54 -1.84
N HIS A 60 -3.18 2.48 -0.52
CA HIS A 60 -3.32 3.64 0.36
C HIS A 60 -2.27 4.71 0.04
N GLN A 61 -1.00 4.33 -0.13
CA GLN A 61 0.07 5.26 -0.47
C GLN A 61 -0.12 5.93 -1.84
N THR A 62 -0.69 5.22 -2.80
CA THR A 62 -1.01 5.74 -4.15
C THR A 62 -2.34 6.51 -4.21
N LYS A 63 -2.99 6.76 -3.06
CA LYS A 63 -4.27 7.48 -2.92
C LYS A 63 -5.46 6.79 -3.60
N HIS A 64 -5.35 5.51 -3.89
CA HIS A 64 -6.45 4.69 -4.39
C HIS A 64 -7.27 4.12 -3.21
N TYR A 65 -7.87 5.02 -2.43
CA TYR A 65 -8.53 4.69 -1.16
C TYR A 65 -9.68 3.69 -1.31
N THR A 66 -10.44 3.72 -2.40
CA THR A 66 -11.55 2.80 -2.64
C THR A 66 -11.09 1.34 -2.75
N HIS A 67 -9.99 1.09 -3.46
CA HIS A 67 -9.43 -0.24 -3.67
C HIS A 67 -8.75 -0.76 -2.40
N ALA A 68 -8.06 0.13 -1.68
CA ALA A 68 -7.48 -0.18 -0.37
C ALA A 68 -8.56 -0.61 0.64
N LYS A 69 -9.68 0.13 0.72
CA LYS A 69 -10.78 -0.16 1.64
C LYS A 69 -11.39 -1.54 1.43
N ASP A 70 -11.73 -1.93 0.19
CA ASP A 70 -12.37 -3.23 -0.06
C ASP A 70 -11.45 -4.39 0.38
N LEU A 71 -10.15 -4.28 0.12
CA LEU A 71 -9.16 -5.25 0.59
C LEU A 71 -9.09 -5.28 2.12
N PHE A 72 -8.97 -4.12 2.78
CA PHE A 72 -8.89 -4.04 4.23
C PHE A 72 -10.14 -4.60 4.92
N VAL A 73 -11.35 -4.34 4.38
CA VAL A 73 -12.59 -4.91 4.92
C VAL A 73 -12.60 -6.44 4.83
N ARG A 74 -12.15 -7.01 3.70
CA ARG A 74 -12.05 -8.48 3.55
C ARG A 74 -11.04 -9.09 4.51
N ILE A 75 -9.91 -8.43 4.72
CA ILE A 75 -8.87 -8.90 5.64
C ILE A 75 -9.36 -8.80 7.10
N ALA A 76 -9.99 -7.68 7.47
CA ALA A 76 -10.54 -7.47 8.81
C ALA A 76 -11.57 -8.56 9.19
N LYS A 77 -12.45 -8.94 8.26
CA LYS A 77 -13.41 -10.05 8.47
C LYS A 77 -12.73 -11.41 8.71
N ASN A 78 -11.59 -11.66 8.07
CA ASN A 78 -10.84 -12.90 8.30
C ASN A 78 -10.10 -12.86 9.65
N TYR A 79 -9.43 -11.75 9.97
CA TYR A 79 -8.72 -11.62 11.24
C TYR A 79 -9.65 -11.57 12.45
N SER A 80 -10.85 -11.00 12.34
CA SER A 80 -11.85 -11.06 13.40
C SER A 80 -12.33 -12.48 13.69
N ARG A 81 -12.41 -13.35 12.66
CA ARG A 81 -12.79 -14.75 12.82
C ARG A 81 -11.67 -15.60 13.43
N GLU A 82 -10.42 -15.23 13.19
CA GLU A 82 -9.25 -15.96 13.66
C GLU A 82 -8.69 -15.43 15.00
N GLY A 83 -9.19 -14.31 15.52
CA GLY A 83 -8.81 -13.75 16.84
C GLY A 83 -7.47 -13.00 16.84
N TRP A 84 -7.08 -12.39 15.71
CA TRP A 84 -5.82 -11.62 15.60
C TRP A 84 -6.03 -10.13 15.90
N ASP A 85 -6.36 -9.81 17.15
CA ASP A 85 -6.82 -8.47 17.54
C ASP A 85 -5.80 -7.35 17.29
N THR A 86 -4.50 -7.61 17.46
CA THR A 86 -3.45 -6.61 17.23
C THR A 86 -3.29 -6.24 15.75
N LEU A 87 -3.31 -7.24 14.87
CA LEU A 87 -3.27 -7.04 13.41
C LEU A 87 -4.57 -6.41 12.92
N LEU A 88 -5.71 -6.82 13.48
CA LEU A 88 -7.01 -6.23 13.19
C LEU A 88 -7.03 -4.75 13.54
N GLN A 89 -6.52 -4.36 14.71
CA GLN A 89 -6.48 -2.96 15.13
C GLN A 89 -5.65 -2.10 14.16
N SER A 90 -4.47 -2.57 13.74
CA SER A 90 -3.61 -1.88 12.75
C SER A 90 -4.30 -1.70 11.38
N ILE A 91 -5.08 -2.69 10.97
CA ILE A 91 -5.86 -2.61 9.72
C ILE A 91 -7.03 -1.64 9.88
N LEU A 92 -7.72 -1.66 11.01
CA LEU A 92 -8.85 -0.77 11.29
C LEU A 92 -8.42 0.70 11.35
N THR A 93 -7.25 1.01 11.92
CA THR A 93 -6.72 2.38 11.93
C THR A 93 -6.45 2.87 10.51
N THR A 94 -5.79 2.04 9.69
CA THR A 94 -5.49 2.38 8.29
C THR A 94 -6.77 2.51 7.46
N LEU A 95 -7.76 1.64 7.68
CA LEU A 95 -9.06 1.69 7.03
C LEU A 95 -9.83 2.98 7.38
N LEU A 96 -9.76 3.41 8.65
CA LEU A 96 -10.37 4.65 9.10
C LEU A 96 -9.71 5.85 8.40
N ASP A 97 -8.38 5.88 8.31
CA ASP A 97 -7.67 6.94 7.59
C ASP A 97 -8.07 6.99 6.10
N CYS A 98 -8.17 5.83 5.44
CA CYS A 98 -8.70 5.75 4.07
C CYS A 98 -10.12 6.35 3.97
N ALA A 99 -10.98 6.06 4.96
CA ALA A 99 -12.36 6.56 5.00
C ALA A 99 -12.44 8.07 5.17
N LEU A 100 -11.62 8.62 6.07
CA LEU A 100 -11.52 10.05 6.30
C LEU A 100 -10.99 10.78 5.05
N HIS A 101 -9.99 10.23 4.36
CA HIS A 101 -9.45 10.85 3.16
C HIS A 101 -10.43 10.84 1.99
N GLU A 102 -11.20 9.76 1.79
CA GLU A 102 -12.22 9.70 0.74
C GLU A 102 -13.36 10.70 0.98
N GLY A 103 -13.85 10.81 2.22
CA GLY A 103 -14.89 11.78 2.57
C GLY A 103 -14.43 13.23 2.42
N LYS A 104 -13.16 13.53 2.73
CA LYS A 104 -12.57 14.85 2.50
C LYS A 104 -12.39 15.17 1.00
N THR A 105 -12.08 14.18 0.17
CA THR A 105 -11.96 14.39 -1.28
C THR A 105 -13.32 14.60 -1.94
N ASP A 106 -14.36 13.90 -1.51
CA ASP A 106 -15.72 14.09 -2.05
C ASP A 106 -16.28 15.48 -1.71
N ASP A 107 -16.00 15.99 -0.51
CA ASP A 107 -16.36 17.38 -0.14
C ASP A 107 -15.55 18.43 -0.91
N PHE A 108 -14.26 18.16 -1.17
CA PHE A 108 -13.40 19.08 -1.93
C PHE A 108 -13.77 19.15 -3.42
N ILE A 109 -14.19 18.04 -4.05
CA ILE A 109 -14.57 17.99 -5.47
C ILE A 109 -15.96 18.64 -5.73
N ARG A 110 -16.77 18.81 -4.68
CA ARG A 110 -18.12 19.41 -4.77
C ARG A 110 -18.15 20.94 -4.65
N HIS A 111 -16.99 21.61 -4.55
CA HIS A 111 -16.85 23.07 -4.52
C HIS A 111 -16.07 23.60 -5.72
#